data_AF-A0A3M1KY19-F1
#
_entry.id   AF-A0A3M1KY19-F1
#
_cell.length_a   1.000
_cell.length_b   1.000
_cell.length_c   1.000
_cell.angle_alpha   90.00
_cell.angle_beta   90.00
_cell.angle_gamma   90.00
#
_symmetry.space_group_name_H-M   'P 1'
#
loop_
_entity.id
_entity.type
_entity.pdbx_description
1 polymer ?
#
loop_
_entity_poly.entity_id
_entity_poly.type
_entity_poly.pdbx_seq_one_letter_code
_entity_poly.pdbx_strand_id
1 'polypeptide(L)'
;VRVACGSRLAAALGATEVCVMSWHHQAVDAVGEGLSVSAHAEDGVVEALETEDGGWVLGVQWHPELDARENPPQGRLFDDFAAAVANWTRRKP
;
A
#
# COMPACT_ATOMS: atom_id res chain seq x y z
N VAL A 1 -7.33 -0.32 9.37
CA VAL A 1 -7.19 0.76 8.36
C VAL A 1 -8.26 0.60 7.29
N ARG A 2 -8.83 1.72 6.83
CA ARG A 2 -9.78 1.76 5.70
C ARG A 2 -9.00 2.06 4.43
N VAL A 3 -9.23 1.27 3.40
CA VAL A 3 -8.51 1.32 2.13
C VAL A 3 -9.46 1.85 1.05
N ALA A 4 -8.97 2.77 0.23
CA ALA A 4 -9.75 3.40 -0.83
C ALA A 4 -10.21 2.35 -1.85
N CYS A 5 -11.51 2.29 -2.11
CA CYS A 5 -12.07 1.40 -3.13
C CYS A 5 -11.48 1.74 -4.51
N GLY A 6 -11.06 0.73 -5.27
CA GLY A 6 -10.47 0.91 -6.59
C GLY A 6 -8.98 1.28 -6.59
N SER A 7 -8.35 1.45 -5.42
CA SER A 7 -6.90 1.59 -5.30
C SER A 7 -6.16 0.30 -5.68
N ARG A 8 -4.87 0.42 -6.05
CA ARG A 8 -3.98 -0.74 -6.19
C ARG A 8 -3.90 -1.49 -4.86
N LEU A 9 -3.79 -0.77 -3.74
CA LEU A 9 -3.74 -1.38 -2.42
C LEU A 9 -4.96 -2.27 -2.13
N ALA A 10 -6.18 -1.81 -2.44
CA ALA A 10 -7.39 -2.61 -2.26
C ALA A 10 -7.38 -3.88 -3.12
N ALA A 11 -6.87 -3.78 -4.37
CA ALA A 11 -6.73 -4.94 -5.25
C ALA A 11 -5.71 -5.95 -4.73
N ALA A 12 -4.55 -5.49 -4.22
CA ALA A 12 -3.51 -6.35 -3.66
C ALA A 12 -4.00 -7.06 -2.39
N LEU A 13 -4.59 -6.31 -1.45
CA LEU A 13 -5.10 -6.87 -0.20
C LEU A 13 -6.33 -7.77 -0.43
N GLY A 14 -7.12 -7.50 -1.48
CA GLY A 14 -8.42 -8.12 -1.70
C GLY A 14 -9.49 -7.67 -0.71
N ALA A 15 -9.31 -6.49 -0.11
CA ALA A 15 -10.17 -5.96 0.95
C ALA A 15 -10.10 -4.42 0.99
N THR A 16 -11.16 -3.78 1.49
CA THR A 16 -11.20 -2.33 1.75
C THR A 16 -11.08 -1.98 3.23
N GLU A 17 -10.96 -2.98 4.10
CA GLU A 17 -10.71 -2.82 5.53
C GLU A 17 -9.81 -3.95 6.02
N VAL A 18 -8.70 -3.61 6.66
CA VAL A 18 -7.73 -4.58 7.17
C VAL A 18 -7.20 -4.18 8.55
N CYS A 19 -6.94 -5.16 9.40
CA CYS A 19 -6.18 -4.96 10.64
C CYS A 19 -4.68 -5.02 10.31
N VAL A 20 -3.89 -4.11 10.87
CA VAL A 20 -2.47 -3.95 10.55
C VAL A 20 -1.62 -3.84 11.81
N MET A 21 -0.35 -4.22 11.69
CA MET A 21 0.66 -4.07 12.74
C MET A 21 1.38 -2.73 12.56
N SER A 22 0.97 -1.72 13.33
CA SER A 22 1.51 -0.35 13.23
C SER A 22 2.46 -0.03 14.38
N TRP A 23 3.70 0.37 14.03
CA TRP A 23 4.74 0.85 14.96
C TRP A 23 5.49 2.05 14.38
N HIS A 24 4.97 3.25 14.59
CA HIS A 24 5.63 4.48 14.14
C HIS A 24 5.29 5.65 15.08
N HIS A 25 6.21 6.62 15.18
CA HIS A 25 5.98 7.87 15.91
C HIS A 25 5.74 9.07 14.97
N GLN A 26 5.97 8.87 13.67
CA GLN A 26 5.80 9.89 12.64
C GLN A 26 4.70 9.44 11.68
N ALA A 27 4.09 10.41 11.02
CA ALA A 27 3.05 10.20 10.02
C ALA A 27 3.21 11.22 8.89
N VAL A 28 2.57 10.95 7.76
CA VAL A 28 2.54 11.88 6.62
C VAL A 28 1.73 13.12 7.00
N ASP A 29 2.36 14.30 6.94
CA ASP A 29 1.70 15.60 7.13
C ASP A 29 1.21 16.20 5.81
N ALA A 30 2.04 16.12 4.76
CA ALA A 30 1.71 16.57 3.41
C ALA A 30 2.03 15.49 2.37
N VAL A 31 1.08 15.23 1.48
CA VAL A 31 1.23 14.28 0.37
C VAL A 31 2.01 14.95 -0.76
N GLY A 32 3.02 14.27 -1.28
CA GLY A 32 3.81 14.76 -2.41
C GLY A 32 3.01 14.77 -3.73
N GLU A 33 3.44 15.61 -4.67
CA GLU A 33 2.83 15.67 -6.01
C GLU A 33 2.91 14.31 -6.73
N GLY A 34 1.83 13.94 -7.43
CA GLY A 34 1.73 12.67 -8.16
C GLY A 34 1.47 11.44 -7.29
N LEU A 35 1.22 11.62 -6.00
CA LEU A 35 0.81 10.57 -5.07
C LEU A 35 -0.63 10.79 -4.61
N SER A 36 -1.36 9.70 -4.44
CA SER A 36 -2.70 9.67 -3.88
C SER A 36 -2.73 8.86 -2.58
N VAL A 37 -3.60 9.23 -1.65
CA VAL A 37 -3.80 8.47 -0.42
C VAL A 37 -4.69 7.26 -0.69
N SER A 38 -4.20 6.07 -0.39
CA SER A 38 -4.93 4.81 -0.60
C SER A 38 -5.38 4.14 0.70
N ALA A 39 -4.93 4.58 1.87
CA ALA A 39 -5.48 4.12 3.15
C ALA A 39 -5.37 5.16 4.27
N HIS A 40 -6.34 5.11 5.18
CA HIS A 40 -6.33 5.85 6.44
C HIS A 40 -6.58 4.94 7.65
N ALA A 41 -5.96 5.27 8.77
CA ALA A 41 -6.37 4.79 10.09
C ALA A 41 -7.70 5.44 10.53
N GLU A 42 -8.27 4.96 11.64
CA GLU A 42 -9.56 5.48 12.14
C GLU A 42 -9.45 6.93 12.63
N ASP A 43 -8.29 7.34 13.13
CA ASP A 43 -7.96 8.70 13.56
C ASP A 43 -7.61 9.65 12.40
N GLY A 44 -7.64 9.15 11.16
CA GLY A 44 -7.36 9.91 9.95
C GLY A 44 -5.90 9.89 9.50
N VAL A 45 -4.98 9.28 10.26
CA VAL A 45 -3.57 9.14 9.85
C VAL A 45 -3.50 8.44 8.50
N VAL A 46 -2.71 9.00 7.59
CA VAL A 46 -2.42 8.38 6.28
C VAL A 46 -1.58 7.14 6.50
N GLU A 47 -2.09 6.00 6.04
CA GLU A 47 -1.49 4.69 6.22
C GLU A 47 -0.95 4.10 4.92
N ALA A 48 -1.37 4.62 3.77
CA ALA A 48 -0.79 4.23 2.50
C ALA A 48 -0.89 5.31 1.42
N LEU A 49 0.10 5.31 0.53
CA LEU A 49 0.20 6.18 -0.64
C LEU A 49 0.51 5.35 -1.87
N GLU A 50 -0.05 5.73 -3.03
CA GLU A 50 0.28 5.14 -4.32
C GLU A 50 0.38 6.18 -5.43
N THR A 51 1.16 5.89 -6.48
CA THR A 51 1.35 6.82 -7.60
C THR A 51 0.09 6.97 -8.46
N GLU A 52 -0.14 8.19 -8.95
CA GLU A 52 -1.20 8.52 -9.90
C GLU A 52 -0.81 8.24 -11.37
N ASP A 53 0.49 8.10 -11.66
CA ASP A 53 1.04 8.01 -13.03
C ASP A 53 0.95 6.62 -13.70
N GLY A 54 0.25 5.68 -13.05
CA GLY A 54 0.04 4.32 -13.53
C GLY A 54 1.26 3.40 -13.41
N GLY A 55 2.37 3.86 -12.82
CA GLY A 55 3.49 3.01 -12.43
C GLY A 55 3.16 2.03 -11.30
N TRP A 56 4.15 1.25 -10.89
CA TRP A 56 4.08 0.49 -9.64
C TRP A 56 4.88 1.23 -8.57
N VAL A 57 4.17 2.02 -7.75
CA VAL A 57 4.69 2.64 -6.54
C VAL A 57 3.57 2.55 -5.50
N LEU A 58 3.87 1.89 -4.38
CA LEU A 58 2.96 1.71 -3.26
C LEU A 58 3.80 1.78 -1.98
N GLY A 59 3.42 2.64 -1.06
CA GLY A 59 3.99 2.75 0.27
C GLY A 59 2.92 2.52 1.32
N VAL A 60 3.25 1.74 2.34
CA VAL A 60 2.40 1.51 3.51
C VAL A 60 3.15 1.92 4.76
N GLN A 61 2.45 2.47 5.75
CA GLN A 61 3.06 2.98 6.98
C GLN A 61 3.21 1.89 8.05
N TRP A 62 2.36 0.87 8.01
CA TRP A 62 2.45 -0.31 8.88
C TRP A 62 3.53 -1.31 8.42
N HIS A 63 3.72 -2.37 9.20
CA HIS A 63 4.70 -3.43 8.96
C HIS A 63 4.03 -4.72 8.44
N PRO A 64 3.73 -4.85 7.13
CA PRO A 64 3.11 -6.05 6.57
C PRO A 64 3.98 -7.30 6.71
N GLU A 65 5.29 -7.16 6.88
CA GLU A 65 6.25 -8.25 7.00
C GLU A 65 6.14 -9.03 8.32
N LEU A 66 5.52 -8.45 9.35
CA LEU A 66 5.45 -9.05 10.69
C LEU A 66 4.49 -10.24 10.78
N ASP A 67 3.48 -10.29 9.91
CA ASP A 67 2.44 -11.31 9.90
C ASP A 67 2.09 -11.82 8.49
N ALA A 68 2.86 -11.46 7.46
CA ALA A 68 2.61 -11.84 6.05
C ALA A 68 2.40 -13.34 5.81
N ARG A 69 3.02 -14.21 6.61
CA ARG A 69 2.96 -15.67 6.43
C ARG A 69 1.66 -16.26 6.97
N GLU A 70 1.09 -15.62 7.99
CA GLU A 70 -0.11 -16.06 8.70
C GLU A 70 -1.35 -15.24 8.32
N ASN A 71 -1.16 -14.04 7.75
CA ASN A 71 -2.19 -13.08 7.37
C ASN A 71 -2.23 -12.92 5.83
N PRO A 72 -3.13 -13.61 5.11
CA PRO A 72 -3.13 -13.64 3.65
C PRO A 72 -3.22 -12.26 2.96
N PRO A 73 -4.05 -11.29 3.42
CA PRO A 73 -3.98 -9.91 2.92
C PRO A 73 -2.57 -9.32 2.89
N GLN A 74 -1.80 -9.48 3.97
CA GLN A 74 -0.45 -8.92 4.10
C GLN A 74 0.52 -9.65 3.17
N GLY A 75 0.43 -10.99 3.08
CA GLY A 75 1.20 -11.77 2.11
C GLY A 75 0.94 -11.36 0.66
N ARG A 76 -0.32 -11.12 0.28
CA ARG A 76 -0.69 -10.72 -1.08
C ARG A 76 -0.10 -9.37 -1.50
N LEU A 77 0.20 -8.47 -0.56
CA LEU A 77 0.90 -7.22 -0.86
C LEU A 77 2.29 -7.49 -1.46
N PHE A 78 3.00 -8.48 -0.92
CA PHE A 78 4.30 -8.92 -1.45
C PHE A 78 4.14 -9.67 -2.78
N ASP A 79 3.10 -10.49 -2.93
CA ASP A 79 2.82 -11.18 -4.20
C ASP A 79 2.53 -10.18 -5.32
N ASP A 80 1.76 -9.11 -5.06
CA ASP A 80 1.50 -8.03 -6.03
C ASP A 80 2.79 -7.32 -6.44
N PHE A 81 3.66 -7.01 -5.48
CA PHE A 81 4.97 -6.43 -5.77
C PHE A 81 5.83 -7.37 -6.61
N ALA A 82 5.92 -8.65 -6.26
CA ALA A 82 6.70 -9.63 -7.00
C ALA A 82 6.18 -9.79 -8.44
N ALA A 83 4.86 -9.81 -8.63
CA ALA A 83 4.24 -9.83 -9.95
C ALA A 83 4.57 -8.56 -10.76
N ALA A 84 4.58 -7.39 -10.12
CA ALA A 84 4.95 -6.14 -10.77
C ALA A 84 6.42 -6.13 -11.23
N VAL A 85 7.32 -6.63 -10.39
CA VAL A 85 8.74 -6.80 -10.73
C VAL A 85 8.91 -7.77 -11.90
N ALA A 86 8.19 -8.90 -11.88
CA ALA A 86 8.26 -9.90 -12.96
C ALA A 86 7.78 -9.35 -14.32
N ASN A 87 6.78 -8.46 -14.30
CA ASN A 87 6.24 -7.81 -15.50
C ASN A 87 6.97 -6.51 -15.85
N TRP A 88 7.95 -6.08 -15.04
CA TRP A 88 8.62 -4.82 -15.25
C TRP A 88 9.49 -4.90 -16.51
N THR A 89 9.19 -4.00 -17.45
CA THR A 89 10.03 -3.77 -18.62
C THR A 89 10.69 -2.41 -18.50
N ARG A 90 12.00 -2.34 -18.78
CA ARG A 90 12.74 -1.09 -18.73
C ARG A 90 12.15 -0.11 -19.73
N ARG A 91 11.50 0.96 -19.26
CA ARG A 91 11.11 2.08 -20.13
C ARG A 91 12.38 2.68 -20.73
N LYS A 92 12.43 2.82 -22.06
CA LYS A 92 13.49 3.60 -22.73
C LYS A 92 13.36 5.06 -22.27
N PRO A 93 14.47 5.74 -21.93
CA PRO A 93 14.45 7.15 -21.54
C PRO A 93 13.96 8.05 -22.67
#